data_AF-A0A536ZS01-F1
#
_entry.id   AF-A0A536ZS01-F1
#
_cell.length_a   1.000
_cell.length_b   1.000
_cell.length_c   1.000
_cell.angle_alpha   90.00
_cell.angle_beta   90.00
_cell.angle_gamma   90.00
#
_symmetry.space_group_name_H-M   'P 1'
#
loop_
_entity.id
_entity.type
_entity.pdbx_description
1 polymer ?
#
loop_
_entity_poly.entity_id
_entity_poly.type
_entity_poly.pdbx_seq_one_letter_code
_entity_poly.pdbx_strand_id
1 'polypeptide(L)'
;MKNARCIAGVFILLALCGCAGLAPQTATLRETLAPALHERFELTQVPFFPQSEYQCGPAALATALAASGVKVTPEELVPEVYLPERKGSLQIEMLAAARRHGMVSYQLAPRFGDLLREIAAGNPVIVLQNLGLRDGWHYAVAIGYDY
;
A
#
# COMPACT_ATOMS: atom_id res chain seq x y z
N MET A 1 -46.68 -19.18 -15.49
CA MET A 1 -45.79 -19.93 -14.58
C MET A 1 -44.44 -20.33 -15.17
N LYS A 2 -44.34 -20.75 -16.45
CA LYS A 2 -43.07 -21.17 -17.09
C LYS A 2 -42.02 -20.04 -17.16
N ASN A 3 -42.46 -18.82 -17.50
CA ASN A 3 -41.59 -17.64 -17.61
C ASN A 3 -41.01 -17.19 -16.27
N ALA A 4 -41.77 -17.33 -15.17
CA ALA A 4 -41.28 -16.99 -13.82
C ALA A 4 -40.17 -17.94 -13.35
N ARG A 5 -40.22 -19.22 -13.75
CA ARG A 5 -39.18 -20.21 -13.43
C ARG A 5 -37.90 -19.97 -14.24
N CYS A 6 -38.02 -19.55 -15.50
CA CYS A 6 -36.87 -19.14 -16.31
C CYS A 6 -36.21 -17.86 -15.79
N ILE A 7 -37.01 -16.85 -15.39
CA ILE A 7 -36.49 -15.60 -14.84
C ILE A 7 -35.78 -15.86 -13.50
N ALA A 8 -36.36 -16.65 -12.60
CA ALA A 8 -35.71 -17.04 -11.35
C ALA A 8 -34.39 -17.79 -11.58
N GLY A 9 -34.33 -18.67 -12.60
CA GLY A 9 -33.10 -19.36 -12.99
C GLY A 9 -31.98 -18.42 -13.45
N VAL A 10 -32.31 -17.37 -14.22
CA VAL A 10 -31.33 -16.36 -14.68
C VAL A 10 -30.77 -15.55 -13.51
N PHE A 11 -31.61 -15.11 -12.57
CA PHE A 11 -31.15 -14.39 -11.37
C PHE A 11 -30.27 -15.24 -10.47
N ILE A 12 -30.59 -16.53 -10.30
CA ILE A 12 -29.76 -17.47 -9.55
C ILE A 12 -28.41 -17.70 -10.24
N LEU A 13 -28.39 -17.84 -11.57
CA LEU A 13 -27.15 -17.98 -12.35
C LEU A 13 -26.27 -16.71 -12.27
N LEU A 14 -26.87 -15.52 -12.33
CA LEU A 14 -26.15 -14.25 -12.15
C LEU A 14 -25.59 -14.08 -10.72
N ALA A 15 -26.31 -14.56 -9.70
CA ALA A 15 -25.82 -14.57 -8.32
C ALA A 15 -24.69 -15.61 -8.09
N LEU A 16 -24.65 -16.67 -8.91
CA LEU A 16 -23.62 -17.71 -8.87
C LEU A 16 -22.36 -17.36 -9.68
N CYS A 17 -22.43 -16.40 -10.60
CA CYS A 17 -21.26 -15.73 -11.17
C CYS A 17 -20.62 -14.85 -10.08
N GLY A 18 -19.94 -15.50 -9.13
CA GLY A 18 -19.39 -14.85 -7.94
C GLY A 18 -18.35 -13.76 -8.24
N CYS A 19 -17.81 -13.19 -7.17
CA CYS A 19 -16.85 -12.09 -7.21
C CYS A 19 -15.52 -12.39 -7.92
N ALA A 20 -15.31 -13.60 -8.46
CA ALA A 20 -14.09 -13.98 -9.17
C ALA A 20 -13.83 -13.09 -10.41
N GLY A 21 -14.87 -12.57 -11.06
CA GLY A 21 -14.76 -11.59 -12.14
C GLY A 21 -14.52 -10.14 -11.70
N LEU A 22 -14.59 -9.86 -10.39
CA LEU A 22 -14.46 -8.50 -9.83
C LEU A 22 -13.00 -8.10 -9.54
N ALA A 23 -12.04 -9.01 -9.73
CA ALA A 23 -10.61 -8.75 -9.51
C ALA A 23 -9.78 -8.86 -10.80
N PRO A 24 -10.10 -8.09 -11.87
CA PRO A 24 -9.37 -8.15 -13.14
C PRO A 24 -7.89 -7.79 -12.98
N GLN A 25 -7.57 -6.98 -11.98
CA GLN A 25 -6.19 -6.62 -11.65
C GLN A 25 -5.38 -7.84 -11.20
N THR A 26 -5.90 -8.66 -10.26
CA THR A 26 -5.21 -9.86 -9.77
C THR A 26 -4.99 -10.87 -10.90
N ALA A 27 -6.00 -11.09 -11.74
CA ALA A 27 -5.86 -11.94 -12.93
C ALA A 27 -4.75 -11.45 -13.87
N THR A 28 -4.75 -10.14 -14.19
CA THR A 28 -3.71 -9.51 -15.02
C THR A 28 -2.32 -9.66 -14.39
N LEU A 29 -2.19 -9.47 -13.07
CA LEU A 29 -0.91 -9.63 -12.38
C LEU A 29 -0.38 -11.07 -12.49
N ARG A 30 -1.25 -12.08 -12.32
CA ARG A 30 -0.87 -13.50 -12.45
C ARG A 30 -0.42 -13.89 -13.85
N GLU A 31 -0.94 -13.24 -14.88
CA GLU A 31 -0.57 -13.52 -16.28
C GLU A 31 0.70 -12.77 -16.70
N THR A 32 0.92 -11.56 -16.16
CA THR A 32 1.96 -10.65 -16.67
C THR A 32 3.23 -10.60 -15.83
N LEU A 33 3.19 -11.02 -14.55
CA LEU A 33 4.34 -11.00 -13.67
C LEU A 33 5.14 -12.31 -13.71
N ALA A 34 6.41 -12.22 -13.34
CA ALA A 34 7.30 -13.38 -13.28
C ALA A 34 6.81 -14.40 -12.24
N PRO A 35 6.96 -15.71 -12.48
CA PRO A 35 6.52 -16.75 -11.55
C PRO A 35 7.00 -16.60 -10.10
N ALA A 36 8.22 -16.08 -9.91
CA ALA A 36 8.79 -15.83 -8.59
C ALA A 36 7.99 -14.81 -7.76
N LEU A 37 7.22 -13.92 -8.38
CA LEU A 37 6.37 -12.95 -7.69
C LEU A 37 5.01 -13.54 -7.28
N HIS A 38 4.69 -14.79 -7.67
CA HIS A 38 3.46 -15.46 -7.25
C HIS A 38 3.58 -16.13 -5.87
N GLU A 39 4.79 -16.27 -5.34
CA GLU A 39 5.00 -16.79 -4.01
C GLU A 39 4.73 -15.71 -2.96
N ARG A 40 4.11 -16.08 -1.84
CA ARG A 40 3.94 -15.19 -0.70
C ARG A 40 5.30 -14.66 -0.24
N PHE A 41 5.39 -13.36 -0.03
CA PHE A 41 6.61 -12.73 0.46
C PHE A 41 6.29 -11.70 1.56
N GLU A 42 7.13 -11.64 2.59
CA GLU A 42 6.95 -10.73 3.73
C GLU A 42 8.29 -10.34 4.36
N LEU A 43 8.50 -9.04 4.53
CA LEU A 43 9.67 -8.44 5.17
C LEU A 43 9.50 -8.44 6.69
N THR A 44 9.69 -9.60 7.32
CA THR A 44 9.44 -9.81 8.77
C THR A 44 10.32 -8.99 9.71
N GLN A 45 11.41 -8.40 9.20
CA GLN A 45 12.34 -7.59 9.99
C GLN A 45 12.02 -6.09 9.95
N VAL A 46 10.99 -5.67 9.20
CA VAL A 46 10.58 -4.26 9.15
C VAL A 46 9.97 -3.88 10.51
N PRO A 47 10.52 -2.86 11.20
CA PRO A 47 10.01 -2.46 12.51
C PRO A 47 8.62 -1.82 12.37
N PHE A 48 7.77 -2.04 13.36
CA PHE A 48 6.46 -1.40 13.41
C PHE A 48 6.47 -0.22 14.38
N PHE A 49 6.25 0.99 13.85
CA PHE A 49 6.00 2.17 14.66
C PHE A 49 4.49 2.46 14.71
N PRO A 50 3.82 2.33 15.88
CA PRO A 50 2.40 2.60 15.99
C PRO A 50 2.13 4.08 15.69
N GLN A 51 1.10 4.33 14.89
CA GLN A 51 0.66 5.70 14.61
C GLN A 51 -0.08 6.29 15.82
N SER A 52 0.23 7.53 16.16
CA SER A 52 -0.64 8.38 16.96
C SER A 52 -1.39 9.38 16.05
N GLU A 53 -2.30 10.17 16.62
CA GLU A 53 -3.14 11.10 15.84
C GLU A 53 -2.26 12.01 14.96
N TYR A 54 -2.60 12.13 13.67
CA TYR A 54 -1.88 12.95 12.68
C TYR A 54 -0.47 12.49 12.27
N GLN A 55 -0.04 11.28 12.64
CA GLN A 55 1.32 10.81 12.38
C GLN A 55 1.46 9.71 11.31
N CYS A 56 0.47 9.52 10.42
CA CYS A 56 0.56 8.48 9.40
C CYS A 56 1.80 8.64 8.48
N GLY A 57 2.16 9.87 8.10
CA GLY A 57 3.37 10.17 7.33
C GLY A 57 4.66 9.90 8.13
N PRO A 58 4.89 10.57 9.27
CA PRO A 58 6.08 10.36 10.10
C PRO A 58 6.30 8.89 10.49
N ALA A 59 5.24 8.17 10.88
CA ALA A 59 5.34 6.76 11.26
C ALA A 59 5.71 5.86 10.07
N ALA A 60 5.10 6.10 8.89
CA ALA A 60 5.44 5.36 7.67
C ALA A 60 6.89 5.63 7.23
N LEU A 61 7.35 6.88 7.32
CA LEU A 61 8.72 7.24 6.98
C LEU A 61 9.73 6.64 7.96
N ALA A 62 9.48 6.73 9.27
CA ALA A 62 10.32 6.13 10.29
C ALA A 62 10.44 4.62 10.08
N THR A 63 9.34 3.94 9.76
CA THR A 63 9.29 2.51 9.46
C THR A 63 10.23 2.15 8.29
N ALA A 64 10.13 2.86 7.17
CA ALA A 64 10.95 2.59 5.98
C ALA A 64 12.44 2.95 6.20
N LEU A 65 12.73 4.05 6.88
CA LEU A 65 14.09 4.48 7.22
C LEU A 65 14.76 3.49 8.18
N ALA A 66 14.05 3.07 9.22
CA ALA A 66 14.56 2.09 10.18
C ALA A 66 14.79 0.71 9.55
N ALA A 67 13.91 0.28 8.64
CA ALA A 67 14.16 -0.93 7.84
C ALA A 67 15.43 -0.83 6.98
N SER A 68 15.82 0.39 6.59
CA SER A 68 17.07 0.66 5.86
C SER A 68 18.29 0.88 6.77
N GLY A 69 18.16 0.64 8.08
CA GLY A 69 19.24 0.77 9.06
C GLY A 69 19.43 2.18 9.64
N VAL A 70 18.57 3.14 9.30
CA VAL A 70 18.62 4.50 9.86
C VAL A 70 17.95 4.52 11.23
N LYS A 71 18.63 5.04 12.25
CA LYS A 71 18.07 5.17 13.61
C LYS A 71 17.26 6.46 13.71
N VAL A 72 15.93 6.35 13.58
CA VAL A 72 14.98 7.48 13.70
C VAL A 72 13.70 7.03 14.40
N THR A 73 12.98 7.97 15.00
CA THR A 73 11.61 7.76 15.52
C THR A 73 10.58 8.60 14.75
N PRO A 74 9.29 8.24 14.79
CA PRO A 74 8.23 9.06 14.21
C PRO A 74 8.23 10.50 14.73
N GLU A 75 8.48 10.69 16.03
CA GLU A 75 8.46 12.00 16.69
C GLU A 75 9.54 12.93 16.15
N GLU A 76 10.73 12.41 15.85
CA GLU A 76 11.83 13.15 15.23
C GLU A 76 11.47 13.63 13.82
N LEU A 77 10.62 12.87 13.10
CA LEU A 77 10.22 13.17 11.72
C LEU A 77 8.96 14.05 11.62
N VAL A 78 8.20 14.23 12.70
CA VAL A 78 7.03 15.15 12.70
C VAL A 78 7.37 16.55 12.16
N PRO A 79 8.36 17.28 12.71
CA PRO A 79 8.67 18.63 12.22
C PRO A 79 9.20 18.66 10.78
N GLU A 80 9.61 17.51 10.25
CA GLU A 80 10.19 17.36 8.93
C GLU A 80 9.16 17.14 7.82
N VAL A 81 8.04 16.48 8.14
CA VAL A 81 7.08 16.04 7.11
C VAL A 81 5.63 16.39 7.40
N TYR A 82 5.27 16.76 8.63
CA TYR A 82 3.91 17.11 8.99
C TYR A 82 3.67 18.62 8.91
N LEU A 83 2.59 19.01 8.21
CA LEU A 83 2.14 20.40 8.13
C LEU A 83 0.86 20.59 8.96
N PRO A 84 0.92 21.27 10.12
CA PRO A 84 -0.23 21.47 10.99
C PRO A 84 -1.42 22.14 10.30
N GLU A 85 -1.17 23.15 9.47
CA GLU A 85 -2.21 23.88 8.73
C GLU A 85 -2.94 23.01 7.69
N ARG A 86 -2.27 21.95 7.20
CA ARG A 86 -2.83 20.98 6.25
C ARG A 86 -3.27 19.69 6.92
N LYS A 87 -3.05 19.56 8.24
CA LYS A 87 -3.29 18.38 9.05
C LYS A 87 -2.77 17.08 8.41
N GLY A 88 -1.61 17.13 7.77
CA GLY A 88 -1.08 15.96 7.05
C GLY A 88 0.34 16.14 6.54
N SER A 89 0.86 15.07 5.92
CA SER A 89 2.21 15.04 5.36
C SER A 89 2.23 15.10 3.85
N LEU A 90 3.05 15.99 3.29
CA LEU A 90 3.15 16.17 1.83
C LEU A 90 4.15 15.19 1.23
N GLN A 91 3.83 14.65 0.05
CA GLN A 91 4.71 13.71 -0.66
C GLN A 91 6.11 14.31 -0.92
N ILE A 92 6.19 15.60 -1.23
CA ILE A 92 7.48 16.28 -1.45
C ILE A 92 8.34 16.30 -0.19
N GLU A 93 7.74 16.51 0.98
CA GLU A 93 8.45 16.49 2.27
C GLU A 93 8.87 15.07 2.64
N MET A 94 8.02 14.07 2.37
CA MET A 94 8.37 12.66 2.56
C MET A 94 9.60 12.27 1.74
N LEU A 95 9.66 12.72 0.48
CA LEU A 95 10.82 12.49 -0.39
C LEU A 95 12.07 13.23 0.09
N ALA A 96 11.93 14.50 0.46
CA ALA A 96 13.03 15.34 0.93
C ALA A 96 13.60 14.88 2.27
N ALA A 97 12.76 14.47 3.21
CA ALA A 97 13.16 13.96 4.52
C ALA A 97 14.04 12.73 4.40
N ALA A 98 13.66 11.75 3.56
CA ALA A 98 14.51 10.58 3.33
C ALA A 98 15.95 10.96 2.90
N ARG A 99 16.10 11.99 2.05
CA ARG A 99 17.41 12.51 1.63
C ARG A 99 18.19 13.17 2.76
N ARG A 100 17.52 13.89 3.67
CA ARG A 100 18.17 14.45 4.87
C ARG A 100 18.77 13.37 5.76
N HIS A 101 18.18 12.17 5.74
CA HIS A 101 18.64 10.99 6.47
C HIS A 101 19.60 10.09 5.67
N GLY A 102 20.19 10.60 4.58
CA GLY A 102 21.19 9.89 3.78
C GLY A 102 20.63 8.80 2.86
N MET A 103 19.31 8.72 2.70
CA MET A 103 18.63 7.74 1.87
C MET A 103 18.12 8.37 0.56
N VAL A 104 18.09 7.57 -0.51
CA VAL A 104 17.48 8.01 -1.78
C VAL A 104 16.05 7.47 -1.84
N SER A 105 15.08 8.38 -1.79
CA SER A 105 13.69 8.07 -2.09
C SER A 105 13.38 8.40 -3.55
N TYR A 106 12.54 7.58 -4.17
CA TYR A 106 12.05 7.79 -5.53
C TYR A 106 10.61 7.29 -5.63
N GLN A 107 9.83 7.94 -6.49
CA GLN A 107 8.45 7.56 -6.72
C GLN A 107 8.40 6.39 -7.71
N LEU A 108 7.75 5.29 -7.32
CA LEU A 108 7.45 4.20 -8.23
C LEU A 108 6.42 4.65 -9.27
N ALA A 109 6.49 4.07 -10.47
CA ALA A 109 5.36 4.17 -11.38
C ALA A 109 4.11 3.58 -10.69
N PRO A 110 2.92 4.17 -10.89
CA PRO A 110 1.71 3.81 -10.15
C PRO A 110 1.10 2.50 -10.67
N ARG A 111 1.89 1.41 -10.66
CA ARG A 111 1.51 0.07 -11.10
C ARG A 111 1.81 -0.90 -9.97
N PHE A 112 0.83 -1.74 -9.65
CA PHE A 112 0.94 -2.69 -8.53
C PHE A 112 2.14 -3.64 -8.68
N GLY A 113 2.46 -4.07 -9.91
CA GLY A 113 3.64 -4.89 -10.17
C GLY A 113 4.98 -4.23 -9.83
N ASP A 114 5.09 -2.89 -9.85
CA ASP A 114 6.31 -2.21 -9.41
C ASP A 114 6.44 -2.27 -7.88
N LEU A 115 5.33 -2.11 -7.15
CA LEU A 115 5.29 -2.30 -5.69
C LEU A 115 5.70 -3.72 -5.30
N LEU A 116 5.15 -4.74 -5.98
CA LEU A 116 5.49 -6.14 -5.69
C LEU A 116 6.98 -6.43 -5.93
N ARG A 117 7.56 -5.88 -7.00
CA ARG A 117 8.98 -6.05 -7.32
C ARG A 117 9.90 -5.42 -6.28
N GLU A 118 9.57 -4.23 -5.77
CA GLU A 118 10.36 -3.60 -4.71
C GLU A 118 10.32 -4.40 -3.41
N ILE A 119 9.12 -4.87 -3.01
CA ILE A 119 8.97 -5.70 -1.81
C ILE A 119 9.78 -7.00 -1.95
N ALA A 120 9.66 -7.68 -3.08
CA ALA A 120 10.44 -8.90 -3.37
C ALA A 120 11.95 -8.65 -3.41
N ALA A 121 12.39 -7.42 -3.70
CA ALA A 121 13.78 -7.01 -3.69
C ALA A 121 14.31 -6.65 -2.28
N GLY A 122 13.48 -6.74 -1.23
CA GLY A 122 13.87 -6.42 0.14
C GLY A 122 13.44 -5.03 0.62
N ASN A 123 12.76 -4.24 -0.22
CA ASN A 123 12.46 -2.84 0.08
C ASN A 123 11.01 -2.65 0.53
N PRO A 124 10.74 -2.19 1.77
CA PRO A 124 9.39 -1.79 2.15
C PRO A 124 8.97 -0.54 1.37
N VAL A 125 7.71 -0.50 0.92
CA VAL A 125 7.20 0.58 0.06
C VAL A 125 6.20 1.43 0.81
N ILE A 126 6.46 2.73 0.93
CA ILE A 126 5.47 3.68 1.45
C ILE A 126 4.38 3.90 0.38
N VAL A 127 3.13 3.72 0.76
CA VAL A 127 1.96 3.92 -0.11
C VAL A 127 1.08 5.04 0.43
N LEU A 128 0.50 5.83 -0.47
CA LEU A 128 -0.54 6.82 -0.14
C LEU A 128 -1.89 6.28 -0.60
N GLN A 129 -2.70 5.83 0.36
CA GLN A 129 -3.98 5.21 0.13
C GLN A 129 -5.11 6.22 0.28
N ASN A 130 -6.14 6.11 -0.55
CA ASN A 130 -7.41 6.79 -0.33
C ASN A 130 -8.36 5.81 0.36
N LEU A 131 -8.66 6.04 1.63
CA LEU A 131 -9.54 5.20 2.44
C LEU A 131 -11.03 5.52 2.23
N GLY A 132 -11.35 6.41 1.30
CA GLY A 132 -12.72 6.72 0.89
C GLY A 132 -13.39 7.77 1.78
N LEU A 133 -14.72 7.65 1.89
CA LEU A 133 -15.61 8.74 2.30
C LEU A 133 -15.43 9.25 3.75
N ARG A 134 -14.72 8.52 4.61
CA ARG A 134 -14.57 8.88 6.04
C ARG A 134 -13.12 9.19 6.43
N ASP A 135 -12.14 8.49 5.83
CA ASP A 135 -10.76 8.49 6.34
C ASP A 135 -9.71 9.08 5.37
N GLY A 136 -10.15 9.71 4.27
CA GLY A 136 -9.28 10.56 3.44
C GLY A 136 -8.02 9.86 2.90
N TRP A 137 -6.96 10.65 2.69
CA TRP A 137 -5.65 10.15 2.25
C TRP A 137 -4.81 9.71 3.45
N HIS A 138 -4.20 8.54 3.38
CA HIS A 138 -3.48 7.91 4.48
C HIS A 138 -2.20 7.24 4.01
N TYR A 139 -1.08 7.48 4.71
CA TYR A 139 0.17 6.77 4.45
C TYR A 139 0.18 5.42 5.17
N ALA A 140 0.69 4.41 4.49
CA ALA A 140 0.98 3.10 5.06
C ALA A 140 2.30 2.57 4.48
N VAL A 141 2.81 1.48 5.05
CA VAL A 141 3.98 0.77 4.53
C VAL A 141 3.57 -0.63 4.11
N ALA A 142 3.75 -0.93 2.83
CA ALA A 142 3.60 -2.27 2.31
C ALA A 142 4.89 -3.05 2.56
N ILE A 143 4.78 -4.16 3.31
CA ILE A 143 5.90 -5.01 3.72
C ILE A 143 5.84 -6.42 3.15
N GLY A 144 4.77 -6.78 2.44
CA GLY A 144 4.54 -8.12 1.95
C GLY A 144 3.34 -8.21 1.02
N TYR A 145 3.15 -9.38 0.42
CA TYR A 145 2.03 -9.67 -0.46
C TYR A 145 1.70 -11.16 -0.49
N ASP A 146 0.41 -11.43 -0.74
CA ASP A 146 -0.19 -12.74 -0.98
C ASP A 146 -1.46 -12.47 -1.82
N TYR A 147 -1.50 -12.90 -3.08
CA TYR A 147 -2.53 -12.49 -4.05
C TYR A 147 -2.98 -13.60 -5.02
#